data_AF-A0A9X2HDM3-F1
#
_entry.id   AF-A0A9X2HDM3-F1
#
_cell.length_a   1.000
_cell.length_b   1.000
_cell.length_c   1.000
_cell.angle_alpha   90.00
_cell.angle_beta   90.00
_cell.angle_gamma   90.00
#
_symmetry.space_group_name_H-M   'P 1'
#
loop_
_entity.id
_entity.type
_entity.pdbx_description
1 polymer ?
#
loop_
_entity_poly.entity_id
_entity_poly.type
_entity_poly.pdbx_seq_one_letter_code
_entity_poly.pdbx_strand_id
1 'polypeptide(L)'
;MGKFMGEDDIYIDKFFELINLRFAPSLGTMPDDFGGIDEMVALQREFQIFKKGRSLRDSAAIMNLGGFWNQRAKNRWYSLLDNLKNHKSNFRDLNGDEAIVTALIENLGSGAPYPVFFKAHDLRDGNNLVLIVEADTPLFYIETKYLTISLPMQPRRAGEGPATMAR
;
A
#
# COMPACT_ATOMS: atom_id res chain seq x y z
N MET A 1 13.48 0.21 4.09
CA MET A 1 12.91 -0.69 3.06
C MET A 1 13.59 -0.70 1.67
N GLY A 2 14.68 0.03 1.40
CA GLY A 2 15.21 0.13 0.02
C GLY A 2 16.14 -0.95 -0.52
N LYS A 3 16.02 -2.20 -0.05
CA LYS A 3 16.83 -3.32 -0.55
C LYS A 3 16.01 -4.54 -1.01
N PHE A 4 14.69 -4.52 -0.82
CA PHE A 4 13.82 -5.67 -1.10
C PHE A 4 13.60 -5.88 -2.60
N MET A 5 13.36 -4.80 -3.33
CA MET A 5 13.04 -4.84 -4.76
C MET A 5 14.32 -5.00 -5.61
N GLY A 6 15.42 -4.34 -5.25
CA GLY A 6 16.73 -4.60 -5.83
C GLY A 6 16.77 -4.26 -7.32
N GLU A 7 17.08 -5.22 -8.19
CA GLU A 7 17.00 -5.02 -9.65
C GLU A 7 15.57 -4.81 -10.15
N ASP A 8 14.58 -5.20 -9.34
CA ASP A 8 13.16 -5.06 -9.65
C ASP A 8 12.57 -3.73 -9.14
N ASP A 9 13.40 -2.78 -8.68
CA ASP A 9 12.98 -1.43 -8.26
C ASP A 9 12.16 -0.72 -9.36
N ILE A 10 12.44 -1.00 -10.63
CA ILE A 10 11.71 -0.46 -11.79
C ILE A 10 10.20 -0.79 -11.79
N TYR A 11 9.77 -1.77 -11.01
CA TYR A 11 8.36 -2.18 -10.91
C TYR A 11 7.62 -1.52 -9.74
N ILE A 12 8.30 -0.79 -8.86
CA ILE A 12 7.68 -0.19 -7.66
C ILE A 12 6.46 0.67 -8.03
N ASP A 13 6.63 1.57 -8.99
CA ASP A 13 5.54 2.45 -9.44
C ASP A 13 4.36 1.65 -9.99
N LYS A 14 4.62 0.53 -10.65
CA LYS A 14 3.58 -0.37 -11.16
C LYS A 14 2.84 -1.11 -10.05
N PHE A 15 3.52 -1.48 -8.97
CA PHE A 15 2.84 -2.04 -7.80
C PHE A 15 1.97 -1.01 -7.09
N PHE A 16 2.46 0.23 -6.95
CA PHE A 16 1.65 1.33 -6.42
C PHE A 16 0.44 1.62 -7.33
N GLU A 17 0.62 1.67 -8.64
CA GLU A 17 -0.47 1.86 -9.59
C GLU A 17 -1.55 0.78 -9.43
N LEU A 18 -1.17 -0.50 -9.35
CA LEU A 18 -2.11 -1.61 -9.16
C LEU A 18 -2.93 -1.50 -7.88
N ILE A 19 -2.29 -1.21 -6.74
CA ILE A 19 -3.01 -1.08 -5.47
C ILE A 19 -3.87 0.20 -5.46
N ASN A 20 -3.36 1.31 -5.99
CA ASN A 20 -4.09 2.58 -6.03
C ASN A 20 -5.34 2.50 -6.88
N LEU A 21 -5.32 1.78 -8.01
CA LEU A 21 -6.51 1.57 -8.82
C LEU A 21 -7.60 0.79 -8.09
N ARG A 22 -7.25 -0.11 -7.17
CA ARG A 22 -8.24 -0.83 -6.35
C ARG A 22 -8.93 0.06 -5.34
N PHE A 23 -8.24 1.08 -4.84
CA PHE A 23 -8.78 2.01 -3.85
C PHE A 23 -9.08 3.39 -4.43
N ALA A 24 -9.12 3.52 -5.76
CA ALA A 24 -9.38 4.77 -6.43
C ALA A 24 -10.78 5.29 -6.09
N PRO A 25 -11.04 6.61 -6.26
CA PRO A 25 -12.41 7.10 -6.23
C PRO A 25 -13.25 6.35 -7.27
N SER A 26 -14.51 6.12 -6.94
CA SER A 26 -15.48 5.61 -7.89
C SER A 26 -15.56 6.59 -9.05
N LEU A 27 -15.17 6.14 -10.25
CA LEU A 27 -15.21 6.95 -11.48
C LEU A 27 -16.63 6.98 -12.08
N GLY A 28 -17.59 6.34 -11.42
CA GLY A 28 -18.88 6.03 -11.95
C GLY A 28 -19.81 7.23 -12.07
N THR A 29 -20.32 7.44 -13.27
CA THR A 29 -21.50 8.28 -13.53
C THR A 29 -22.70 7.45 -13.94
N MET A 30 -22.47 6.17 -14.26
CA MET A 30 -23.50 5.21 -14.68
C MET A 30 -23.84 4.22 -13.54
N PRO A 31 -25.05 3.65 -13.54
CA PRO A 31 -25.52 2.75 -12.48
C PRO A 31 -24.67 1.47 -12.27
N ASP A 32 -23.98 1.02 -13.31
CA ASP A 32 -23.20 -0.23 -13.31
C ASP A 32 -21.68 0.00 -13.13
N ASP A 33 -21.25 1.25 -12.91
CA ASP A 33 -19.86 1.60 -12.68
C ASP A 33 -19.45 1.22 -11.24
N PHE A 34 -19.31 -0.08 -10.99
CA PHE A 34 -18.87 -0.63 -9.72
C PHE A 34 -17.34 -0.85 -9.74
N GLY A 35 -16.61 -0.17 -8.86
CA GLY A 35 -15.16 -0.28 -8.78
C GLY A 35 -14.56 0.68 -7.76
N GLY A 36 -13.24 0.59 -7.58
CA GLY A 36 -12.51 1.47 -6.66
C GLY A 36 -12.93 1.26 -5.20
N ILE A 37 -13.07 2.35 -4.46
CA ILE A 37 -13.34 2.31 -3.02
C ILE A 37 -14.66 1.61 -2.67
N ASP A 38 -15.71 1.75 -3.47
CA ASP A 38 -17.01 1.12 -3.21
C ASP A 38 -16.95 -0.41 -3.32
N GLU A 39 -16.21 -0.92 -4.31
CA GLU A 39 -15.91 -2.35 -4.43
C GLU A 39 -15.14 -2.83 -3.20
N MET A 40 -14.12 -2.08 -2.77
CA MET A 40 -13.33 -2.44 -1.61
C MET A 40 -14.12 -2.44 -0.30
N VAL A 41 -15.09 -1.53 -0.13
CA VAL A 41 -16.01 -1.52 1.01
C VAL A 41 -16.89 -2.77 1.01
N ALA A 42 -17.47 -3.11 -0.15
CA ALA A 42 -18.31 -4.30 -0.28
C ALA A 42 -17.51 -5.58 0.01
N LEU A 43 -16.31 -5.69 -0.56
CA LEU A 43 -15.41 -6.83 -0.34
C LEU A 43 -14.93 -6.91 1.11
N GLN A 44 -14.63 -5.79 1.75
CA GLN A 44 -14.25 -5.74 3.16
C GLN A 44 -15.41 -6.17 4.06
N ARG A 45 -16.64 -5.75 3.76
CA ARG A 45 -17.83 -6.15 4.51
C ARG A 45 -18.10 -7.66 4.42
N GLU A 46 -17.98 -8.23 3.23
CA GLU A 46 -18.31 -9.63 2.98
C GLU A 46 -17.19 -10.58 3.44
N PHE A 47 -15.94 -10.28 3.09
CA PHE A 47 -14.83 -11.22 3.24
C PHE A 47 -13.83 -10.83 4.34
N GLN A 48 -13.98 -9.64 4.92
CA GLN A 48 -13.05 -9.07 5.89
C GLN A 48 -11.60 -9.21 5.41
N ILE A 49 -11.31 -8.73 4.18
CA ILE A 49 -10.00 -8.84 3.53
C ILE A 49 -8.89 -8.30 4.44
N PHE A 50 -9.15 -7.18 5.11
CA PHE A 50 -8.31 -6.65 6.18
C PHE A 50 -8.90 -7.04 7.53
N LYS A 51 -8.05 -7.54 8.43
CA LYS A 51 -8.44 -7.85 9.80
C LYS A 51 -7.24 -7.74 10.73
N LYS A 52 -7.48 -7.37 11.98
CA LYS A 52 -6.42 -7.34 13.01
C LYS A 52 -5.75 -8.72 13.09
N GLY A 53 -4.41 -8.73 13.08
CA GLY A 53 -3.59 -9.94 13.08
C GLY A 53 -3.39 -10.62 11.72
N ARG A 54 -4.01 -10.14 10.62
CA ARG A 54 -3.63 -10.53 9.25
C ARG A 54 -2.69 -9.46 8.69
N SER A 55 -1.53 -9.88 8.17
CA SER A 55 -0.56 -8.96 7.59
C SER A 55 -1.10 -8.26 6.34
N LEU A 56 -0.55 -7.08 6.01
CA LEU A 56 -0.83 -6.41 4.75
C LEU A 56 -0.39 -7.28 3.56
N ARG A 57 0.73 -8.00 3.69
CA ARG A 57 1.20 -8.96 2.69
C ARG A 57 0.12 -9.99 2.37
N ASP A 58 -0.46 -10.64 3.38
CA ASP A 58 -1.44 -11.71 3.15
C ASP A 58 -2.72 -11.14 2.54
N SER A 59 -3.15 -9.96 3.00
CA SER A 59 -4.31 -9.25 2.44
C SER A 59 -4.06 -8.89 0.96
N ALA A 60 -2.87 -8.38 0.63
CA ALA A 60 -2.44 -8.10 -0.74
C ALA A 60 -2.33 -9.37 -1.60
N ALA A 61 -1.95 -10.51 -1.01
CA ALA A 61 -1.91 -11.78 -1.70
C ALA A 61 -3.30 -12.31 -2.06
N ILE A 62 -4.28 -12.19 -1.15
CA ILE A 62 -5.69 -12.57 -1.39
C ILE A 62 -6.26 -11.80 -2.58
N MET A 63 -6.00 -10.49 -2.64
CA MET A 63 -6.44 -9.62 -3.75
C MET A 63 -5.53 -9.69 -4.97
N ASN A 64 -4.45 -10.48 -4.92
CA ASN A 64 -3.44 -10.62 -5.96
C ASN A 64 -2.82 -9.29 -6.44
N LEU A 65 -2.49 -8.39 -5.50
CA LEU A 65 -1.87 -7.07 -5.74
C LEU A 65 -0.35 -7.12 -5.96
N GLY A 66 0.16 -8.25 -6.43
CA GLY A 66 1.59 -8.47 -6.69
C GLY A 66 1.96 -8.48 -8.16
N GLY A 67 1.03 -8.11 -9.05
CA GLY A 67 1.22 -8.18 -10.50
C GLY A 67 1.24 -9.61 -11.04
N PHE A 68 0.90 -9.75 -12.32
CA PHE A 68 0.78 -11.07 -12.99
C PHE A 68 2.00 -11.43 -13.84
N TRP A 69 2.85 -10.45 -14.17
CA TRP A 69 3.82 -10.54 -15.26
C TRP A 69 5.24 -10.93 -14.82
N ASN A 70 5.58 -10.85 -13.53
CA ASN A 70 6.92 -11.19 -13.03
C ASN A 70 6.87 -11.75 -11.61
N GLN A 71 7.04 -13.07 -11.47
CA GLN A 71 6.98 -13.76 -10.18
C GLN A 71 8.10 -13.34 -9.21
N ARG A 72 9.29 -12.98 -9.72
CA ARG A 72 10.40 -12.51 -8.88
C ARG A 72 10.06 -11.17 -8.25
N ALA A 73 9.61 -10.21 -9.07
CA ALA A 73 9.20 -8.89 -8.60
C ALA A 73 8.01 -8.98 -7.63
N LYS A 74 7.02 -9.84 -7.94
CA LYS A 74 5.89 -10.15 -7.05
C LYS A 74 6.35 -10.61 -5.66
N ASN A 75 7.25 -11.59 -5.61
CA ASN A 75 7.73 -12.13 -4.33
C ASN A 75 8.50 -11.07 -3.53
N ARG A 76 9.34 -10.28 -4.20
CA ARG A 76 10.06 -9.16 -3.58
C ARG A 76 9.13 -8.07 -3.07
N TRP A 77 8.05 -7.78 -3.79
CA TRP A 77 7.01 -6.85 -3.36
C TRP A 77 6.32 -7.34 -2.09
N TYR A 78 5.92 -8.61 -2.03
CA TYR A 78 5.36 -9.19 -0.82
C TYR A 78 6.34 -9.24 0.35
N SER A 79 7.64 -9.47 0.10
CA SER A 79 8.67 -9.34 1.13
C SER A 79 8.81 -7.91 1.64
N LEU A 80 8.67 -6.90 0.77
CA LEU A 80 8.65 -5.50 1.17
C LEU A 80 7.44 -5.22 2.07
N LEU A 81 6.24 -5.68 1.69
CA LEU A 81 5.03 -5.51 2.51
C LEU A 81 5.17 -6.20 3.88
N ASP A 82 5.69 -7.43 3.93
CA ASP A 82 5.94 -8.12 5.21
C ASP A 82 6.98 -7.40 6.07
N ASN A 83 7.92 -6.68 5.47
CA ASN A 83 8.93 -5.95 6.21
C ASN A 83 8.37 -4.72 6.94
N LEU A 84 7.17 -4.24 6.59
CA LEU A 84 6.53 -3.10 7.23
C LEU A 84 6.36 -3.29 8.74
N LYS A 85 6.25 -4.54 9.22
CA LYS A 85 6.19 -4.85 10.67
C LYS A 85 7.45 -4.46 11.45
N ASN A 86 8.58 -4.28 10.75
CA ASN A 86 9.85 -3.85 11.34
C ASN A 86 10.02 -2.32 11.29
N HIS A 87 9.07 -1.60 10.72
CA HIS A 87 9.07 -0.14 10.67
C HIS A 87 8.06 0.40 11.69
N LYS A 88 8.38 1.53 12.32
CA LYS A 88 7.39 2.27 13.11
C LYS A 88 6.41 2.97 12.18
N SER A 89 5.24 3.32 12.69
CA SER A 89 4.29 4.20 12.01
C SER A 89 4.21 5.56 12.73
N ASN A 90 3.48 6.51 12.14
CA ASN A 90 3.06 7.73 12.83
C ASN A 90 1.90 7.50 13.83
N PHE A 91 1.37 6.27 13.92
CA PHE A 91 0.39 5.89 14.93
C PHE A 91 1.13 5.40 16.18
N ARG A 92 0.66 5.83 17.35
CA ARG A 92 1.27 5.45 18.62
C ARG A 92 1.11 3.94 18.84
N ASP A 93 2.19 3.29 19.25
CA ASP A 93 2.23 1.87 19.65
C ASP A 93 1.88 0.85 18.55
N LEU A 94 1.76 1.28 17.28
CA LEU A 94 1.57 0.39 16.13
C LEU A 94 2.79 0.40 15.20
N ASN A 95 3.19 -0.78 14.75
CA ASN A 95 4.16 -0.87 13.66
C ASN A 95 3.52 -0.51 12.31
N GLY A 96 4.33 -0.41 11.25
CA GLY A 96 3.89 0.02 9.93
C GLY A 96 2.81 -0.87 9.31
N ASP A 97 2.94 -2.18 9.45
CA ASP A 97 1.95 -3.15 8.93
C ASP A 97 0.63 -3.04 9.71
N GLU A 98 0.70 -3.06 11.04
CA GLU A 98 -0.46 -2.95 11.93
C GLU A 98 -1.22 -1.63 11.75
N ALA A 99 -0.48 -0.52 11.62
CA ALA A 99 -1.07 0.80 11.42
C ALA A 99 -1.81 0.88 10.08
N ILE A 100 -1.22 0.36 8.99
CA ILE A 100 -1.87 0.34 7.68
C ILE A 100 -3.14 -0.52 7.74
N VAL A 101 -3.05 -1.74 8.27
CA VAL A 101 -4.21 -2.64 8.34
C VAL A 101 -5.32 -2.02 9.21
N THR A 102 -4.96 -1.39 10.32
CA THR A 102 -5.92 -0.70 11.19
C THR A 102 -6.60 0.45 10.47
N ALA A 103 -5.83 1.33 9.82
CA ALA A 103 -6.36 2.46 9.06
C ALA A 103 -7.27 2.01 7.91
N LEU A 104 -6.93 0.93 7.20
CA LEU A 104 -7.77 0.38 6.14
C LEU A 104 -9.10 -0.18 6.69
N ILE A 105 -9.08 -0.89 7.82
CA ILE A 105 -10.29 -1.39 8.47
C ILE A 105 -11.19 -0.24 8.91
N GLU A 106 -10.62 0.77 9.56
CA GLU A 106 -11.37 1.94 10.07
C GLU A 106 -11.95 2.76 8.92
N ASN A 107 -11.15 3.03 7.88
CA ASN A 107 -11.59 3.78 6.72
C ASN A 107 -12.72 3.04 5.96
N LEU A 108 -12.53 1.78 5.60
CA LEU A 108 -13.53 0.99 4.85
C LEU A 108 -14.79 0.66 5.68
N GLY A 109 -14.67 0.66 7.01
CA GLY A 109 -15.81 0.51 7.93
C GLY A 109 -16.52 1.83 8.25
N SER A 110 -16.01 2.96 7.78
CA SER A 110 -16.62 4.27 8.02
C SER A 110 -17.85 4.50 7.14
N GLY A 111 -18.71 5.45 7.53
CA GLY A 111 -19.88 5.82 6.74
C GLY A 111 -19.55 6.62 5.46
N ALA A 112 -18.32 7.13 5.34
CA ALA A 112 -17.85 7.92 4.20
C ALA A 112 -16.36 7.63 3.96
N PRO A 113 -16.03 6.42 3.44
CA PRO A 113 -14.64 5.99 3.25
C PRO A 113 -13.90 6.88 2.26
N TYR A 114 -12.68 7.27 2.60
CA TYR A 114 -11.79 7.91 1.64
C TYR A 114 -11.23 6.89 0.65
N PRO A 115 -11.07 7.24 -0.63
CA PRO A 115 -10.14 6.57 -1.52
C PRO A 115 -8.74 6.48 -0.89
N VAL A 116 -7.98 5.44 -1.20
CA VAL A 116 -6.65 5.20 -0.59
C VAL A 116 -5.56 5.40 -1.62
N PHE A 117 -4.55 6.19 -1.27
CA PHE A 117 -3.41 6.45 -2.13
C PHE A 117 -2.11 6.01 -1.48
N PHE A 118 -1.52 4.95 -2.00
CA PHE A 118 -0.21 4.47 -1.64
C PHE A 118 0.87 5.19 -2.44
N LYS A 119 1.91 5.64 -1.74
CA LYS A 119 3.11 6.22 -2.35
C LYS A 119 4.36 5.83 -1.57
N ALA A 120 5.52 6.17 -2.12
CA ALA A 120 6.78 6.15 -1.41
C ALA A 120 7.17 7.56 -0.96
N HIS A 121 7.95 7.66 0.11
CA HIS A 121 8.75 8.83 0.43
C HIS A 121 10.20 8.43 0.68
N ASP A 122 11.11 9.37 0.50
CA ASP A 122 12.53 9.10 0.60
C ASP A 122 12.97 9.02 2.07
N LEU A 123 13.47 7.85 2.46
CA LEU A 123 14.01 7.60 3.80
C LEU A 123 15.24 8.48 4.08
N ARG A 124 15.95 8.95 3.04
CA ARG A 124 17.09 9.85 3.16
C ARG A 124 16.71 11.23 3.72
N ASP A 125 15.43 11.60 3.65
CA ASP A 125 14.91 12.84 4.23
C ASP A 125 14.75 12.75 5.76
N GLY A 126 15.19 11.64 6.37
CA GLY A 126 15.24 11.45 7.82
C GLY A 126 13.94 10.89 8.42
N ASN A 127 12.89 10.73 7.62
CA ASN A 127 11.65 10.09 8.05
C ASN A 127 11.68 8.61 7.71
N ASN A 128 11.74 7.76 8.74
CA ASN A 128 11.77 6.30 8.60
C ASN A 128 10.44 5.63 8.99
N LEU A 129 9.40 6.43 9.23
CA LEU A 129 8.09 5.96 9.64
C LEU A 129 7.25 5.62 8.42
N VAL A 130 6.37 4.63 8.54
CA VAL A 130 5.18 4.54 7.68
C VAL A 130 4.26 5.69 8.06
N LEU A 131 3.88 6.50 7.07
CA LEU A 131 3.02 7.66 7.30
C LEU A 131 1.62 7.39 6.78
N ILE A 132 0.64 7.59 7.64
CA ILE A 132 -0.78 7.48 7.31
C ILE A 132 -1.40 8.84 7.58
N VAL A 133 -1.94 9.47 6.54
CA VAL A 133 -2.53 10.81 6.58
C VAL A 133 -3.94 10.76 6.04
N GLU A 134 -4.92 11.05 6.90
CA GLU A 134 -6.32 11.17 6.52
C GLU A 134 -6.60 12.53 5.85
N ALA A 135 -7.63 12.56 5.00
CA ALA A 135 -8.10 13.76 4.30
C ALA A 135 -7.00 14.53 3.54
N ASP A 136 -6.00 13.82 3.03
CA ASP A 136 -4.87 14.37 2.25
C ASP A 136 -5.29 14.66 0.80
N THR A 137 -4.50 15.47 0.09
CA THR A 137 -4.64 15.75 -1.34
C THR A 137 -3.34 15.38 -2.05
N PRO A 138 -3.03 14.09 -2.19
CA PRO A 138 -1.76 13.64 -2.76
C PRO A 138 -1.66 13.87 -4.27
N LEU A 139 -2.80 14.08 -4.95
CA LEU A 139 -2.87 14.29 -6.39
C LEU A 139 -3.30 15.73 -6.68
N PHE A 140 -2.41 16.53 -7.28
CA PHE A 140 -2.68 17.96 -7.54
C PHE A 140 -3.78 18.20 -8.59
N TYR A 141 -4.11 17.18 -9.39
CA TYR A 141 -5.06 17.27 -10.50
C TYR A 141 -6.44 16.67 -10.17
N ILE A 142 -6.68 16.25 -8.92
CA ILE A 142 -7.96 15.71 -8.44
C ILE A 142 -8.27 16.34 -7.07
N GLU A 143 -9.45 16.96 -6.91
CA GLU A 143 -9.84 17.64 -5.66
C GLU A 143 -10.35 16.69 -4.55
N THR A 144 -10.43 15.39 -4.85
CA THR A 144 -10.83 14.34 -3.89
C THR A 144 -9.83 14.21 -2.76
N LYS A 145 -10.34 14.04 -1.53
CA LYS A 145 -9.54 13.73 -0.35
C LYS A 145 -9.25 12.24 -0.27
N TYR A 146 -8.03 11.88 0.15
CA TYR A 146 -7.56 10.51 0.25
C TYR A 146 -7.11 10.16 1.67
N LEU A 147 -7.19 8.88 2.00
CA LEU A 147 -6.30 8.26 2.98
C LEU A 147 -4.96 7.99 2.29
N THR A 148 -3.94 8.79 2.58
CA THR A 148 -2.61 8.59 2.02
C THR A 148 -1.79 7.67 2.90
N ILE A 149 -1.22 6.62 2.30
CA ILE A 149 -0.27 5.71 2.94
C ILE A 149 1.08 5.85 2.26
N SER A 150 2.07 6.36 2.98
CA SER A 150 3.42 6.62 2.46
C SER A 150 4.43 5.66 3.06
N LEU A 151 5.09 4.87 2.21
CA LEU A 151 6.09 3.88 2.61
C LEU A 151 7.50 4.50 2.59
N PRO A 152 8.29 4.38 3.66
CA PRO A 152 9.66 4.89 3.69
C PRO A 152 10.60 3.99 2.86
N MET A 153 11.02 4.48 1.69
CA MET A 153 11.87 3.75 0.74
C MET A 153 13.19 4.48 0.51
N GLN A 154 14.24 3.75 0.13
CA GLN A 154 15.50 4.35 -0.33
C GLN A 154 15.90 3.65 -1.63
N PRO A 155 16.56 4.34 -2.57
CA PRO A 155 17.07 3.68 -3.75
C PRO A 155 18.19 2.70 -3.38
N ARG A 156 18.37 1.66 -4.20
CA ARG A 156 19.60 0.88 -4.18
C ARG A 156 20.80 1.79 -4.46
N ARG A 157 21.91 1.59 -3.74
CA ARG A 157 23.16 2.31 -4.04
C ARG A 157 23.78 1.78 -5.34
N ALA A 158 24.16 2.67 -6.23
CA ALA A 158 24.89 2.30 -7.45
C ALA A 158 26.16 1.51 -7.07
N GLY A 159 26.34 0.34 -7.68
CA GLY A 159 27.49 -0.53 -7.43
C GLY A 159 27.34 -1.55 -6.29
N GLU A 160 26.26 -1.52 -5.50
CA GLU A 160 25.93 -2.69 -4.66
C GLU A 160 25.64 -3.89 -5.58
N GLY A 161 26.18 -5.07 -5.28
CA GLY A 161 25.91 -6.32 -6.00
C GLY A 161 24.47 -6.81 -5.80
N PRO A 162 24.04 -7.89 -6.48
CA PRO A 162 22.65 -8.32 -6.42
C PRO A 162 22.18 -8.58 -5.00
N ALA A 163 20.97 -8.12 -4.68
CA ALA A 163 20.38 -8.30 -3.36
C ALA A 163 20.14 -9.80 -3.12
N THR A 164 20.95 -10.41 -2.27
CA THR A 164 20.76 -11.80 -1.83
C THR A 164 19.50 -11.87 -1.00
N MET A 165 18.45 -12.51 -1.51
CA MET A 165 17.27 -12.81 -0.70
C MET A 165 17.69 -13.81 0.38
N ALA A 166 17.66 -13.41 1.65
CA ALA A 166 17.72 -14.34 2.76
C ALA A 166 16.53 -15.30 2.64
N ARG A 167 16.81 -16.60 2.57
CA ARG A 167 15.81 -17.67 2.50
C ARG A 167 15.04 -17.77 3.80
#